data_AF-A0ABD3UT53-F1
#
_entry.id   AF-A0ABD3UT53-F1
#
_cell.length_a   1.000
_cell.length_b   1.000
_cell.length_c   1.000
_cell.angle_alpha   90.00
_cell.angle_beta   90.00
_cell.angle_gamma   90.00
#
_symmetry.space_group_name_H-M   'P 1'
#
loop_
_entity.id
_entity.type
_entity.pdbx_description
1 polymer ?
#
loop_
_entity_poly.entity_id
_entity_poly.type
_entity_poly.pdbx_seq_one_letter_code
_entity_poly.pdbx_strand_id
1 'polypeptide(L)'
;MTGNLNEALFDTGYDENVVASSIHENDPTLIEEAWELPKLKVPQYGENISESLAQLINAATTSQCITDQIVDKYKIPQNCNLNSEIWGELNKRVQSADKNFRDTQLLATAAILPIVKLAALVNAQMSITPEIKACISDAITLMGRVQYNISLCRRYMLRPHLKKKYSSLCNLNTPISSLLFDDDVAQEIKKM
;
A
#
# COMPACT_ATOMS: atom_id res chain seq x y z
N MET A 1 33.45 -0.40 -26.44
CA MET A 1 32.39 0.58 -26.13
C MET A 1 32.08 0.50 -24.65
N THR A 2 32.67 1.41 -23.88
CA THR A 2 32.18 1.86 -22.56
C THR A 2 32.97 3.14 -22.30
N GLY A 3 32.38 4.26 -22.71
CA GLY A 3 32.95 5.60 -22.57
C GLY A 3 33.16 5.95 -21.10
N ASN A 4 34.30 6.56 -20.83
CA ASN A 4 34.67 7.02 -19.50
C ASN A 4 33.72 8.16 -19.12
N LEU A 5 32.94 8.01 -18.05
CA LEU A 5 31.95 9.01 -17.60
C LEU A 5 32.56 10.41 -17.40
N ASN A 6 33.88 10.49 -17.24
CA ASN A 6 34.60 11.74 -17.10
C ASN A 6 34.65 12.59 -18.39
N GLU A 7 34.49 11.99 -19.58
CA GLU A 7 34.44 12.75 -20.85
C GLU A 7 33.09 13.47 -21.05
N ALA A 8 32.01 13.04 -20.38
CA ALA A 8 30.68 13.60 -20.61
C ALA A 8 30.37 14.86 -19.78
N LEU A 9 31.12 15.13 -18.69
CA LEU A 9 30.79 16.19 -17.74
C LEU A 9 31.39 17.56 -18.08
N PHE A 10 32.44 17.64 -18.90
CA PHE A 10 33.18 18.89 -19.16
C PHE A 10 33.58 19.06 -20.63
N ASP A 11 32.68 18.76 -21.56
CA ASP A 11 32.87 19.11 -22.98
C ASP A 11 32.57 20.59 -23.21
N THR A 12 33.49 21.45 -22.77
CA THR A 12 33.55 22.83 -23.24
C THR A 12 34.76 22.92 -24.15
N GLY A 13 34.51 22.96 -25.46
CA GLY A 13 35.52 23.19 -26.49
C GLY A 13 36.27 24.51 -26.27
N TYR A 14 37.35 24.44 -25.49
CA TYR A 14 38.24 25.55 -25.19
C TYR A 14 39.62 25.26 -25.78
N ASP A 15 40.00 26.11 -26.72
CA ASP A 15 41.26 26.06 -27.48
C ASP A 15 42.43 26.47 -26.57
N GLU A 16 43.48 25.64 -26.46
CA GLU A 16 44.58 25.76 -25.47
C GLU A 16 45.53 26.95 -25.67
N ASN A 17 45.25 27.90 -26.57
CA ASN A 17 46.20 28.94 -26.98
C ASN A 17 45.84 30.39 -26.63
N VAL A 18 45.09 30.64 -25.54
CA VAL A 18 44.81 32.02 -25.12
C VAL A 18 44.95 32.19 -23.59
N VAL A 19 46.09 32.78 -23.23
CA VAL A 19 46.43 33.45 -21.96
C VAL A 19 46.89 32.56 -20.80
N ALA A 20 48.19 32.23 -20.86
CA ALA A 20 49.04 32.34 -19.69
C ALA A 20 49.04 33.79 -19.18
N SER A 21 48.43 34.06 -18.03
CA SER A 21 48.91 35.08 -17.09
C SER A 21 48.10 35.09 -15.79
N SER A 22 48.81 34.87 -14.69
CA SER A 22 48.52 35.44 -13.37
C SER A 22 47.40 34.78 -12.55
N ILE A 23 47.70 33.64 -11.95
CA ILE A 23 47.02 33.23 -10.71
C ILE A 23 47.58 34.13 -9.60
N HIS A 24 46.86 35.20 -9.28
CA HIS A 24 47.03 35.92 -8.02
C HIS A 24 46.28 35.15 -6.92
N GLU A 25 46.98 34.91 -5.82
CA GLU A 25 46.46 34.35 -4.58
C GLU A 25 45.32 35.19 -3.99
N ASN A 26 44.37 34.47 -3.35
CA ASN A 26 43.42 34.92 -2.34
C ASN A 26 42.15 35.67 -2.79
N ASP A 27 41.11 34.91 -3.13
CA ASP A 27 39.71 35.30 -2.90
C ASP A 27 39.00 34.22 -2.07
N PRO A 28 38.54 34.49 -0.82
CA PRO A 28 37.96 33.48 0.07
C PRO A 28 36.54 33.03 -0.30
N THR A 29 36.00 33.47 -1.44
CA THR A 29 34.57 33.28 -1.77
C THR A 29 34.26 32.16 -2.77
N LEU A 30 35.26 31.43 -3.25
CA LEU A 30 35.06 30.26 -4.14
C LEU A 30 35.18 28.94 -3.36
N ILE A 31 34.41 28.78 -2.29
CA ILE A 31 34.19 27.46 -1.69
C ILE A 31 33.06 26.81 -2.48
N GLU A 32 33.45 25.82 -3.29
CA GLU A 32 32.67 24.72 -3.83
C GLU A 32 31.14 24.84 -3.67
N GLU A 33 30.46 25.20 -4.76
CA GLU A 33 29.10 24.71 -5.01
C GLU A 33 29.17 23.18 -5.17
N ALA A 34 29.36 22.48 -4.05
CA ALA A 34 29.24 21.05 -3.99
C ALA A 34 27.79 20.70 -4.35
N TRP A 35 27.61 19.87 -5.37
CA TRP A 35 26.31 19.34 -5.76
C TRP A 35 25.65 18.66 -4.55
N GLU A 36 24.70 19.35 -3.89
CA GLU A 36 23.93 18.75 -2.82
C GLU A 36 23.06 17.64 -3.42
N LEU A 37 23.39 16.38 -3.08
CA LEU A 37 22.57 15.25 -3.49
C LEU A 37 21.16 15.40 -2.89
N PRO A 38 20.10 15.18 -3.69
CA PRO A 38 18.74 15.26 -3.18
C PRO A 38 18.54 14.27 -2.04
N LYS A 39 17.87 14.71 -0.97
CA LYS A 39 17.54 13.85 0.17
C LYS A 39 16.65 12.71 -0.29
N LEU A 40 17.23 11.53 -0.47
CA LEU A 40 16.52 10.32 -0.80
C LEU A 40 15.63 9.91 0.38
N LYS A 41 14.39 9.53 0.08
CA LYS A 41 13.46 9.01 1.08
C LYS A 41 13.86 7.57 1.43
N VAL A 42 14.91 7.44 2.23
CA VAL A 42 15.38 6.14 2.73
C VAL A 42 14.39 5.59 3.77
N PRO A 43 14.16 4.25 3.81
CA PRO A 43 13.33 3.65 4.83
C PRO A 43 13.93 3.92 6.22
N GLN A 44 13.10 4.40 7.15
CA GLN A 44 13.49 4.53 8.56
C GLN A 44 13.13 3.22 9.26
N TYR A 45 14.10 2.62 9.96
CA TYR A 45 13.93 1.37 10.71
C TYR A 45 13.84 1.68 12.20
N GLY A 46 12.94 0.99 12.90
CA GLY A 46 12.83 1.04 14.36
C GLY A 46 13.83 0.12 15.07
N GLU A 47 13.67 -0.01 16.38
CA GLU A 47 14.46 -0.95 17.19
C GLU A 47 14.17 -2.42 16.84
N ASN A 48 15.14 -3.29 17.10
CA ASN A 48 14.98 -4.72 16.88
C ASN A 48 13.97 -5.32 17.86
N ILE A 49 13.06 -6.15 17.34
CA ILE A 49 12.20 -7.02 18.14
C ILE A 49 12.92 -8.34 18.48
N SER A 50 12.33 -9.16 19.33
CA SER A 50 12.89 -10.48 19.66
C SER A 50 13.03 -11.35 18.41
N GLU A 51 14.10 -12.14 18.34
CA GLU A 51 14.42 -12.96 17.17
C GLU A 51 13.28 -13.92 16.80
N SER A 52 12.64 -14.54 17.80
CA SER A 52 11.49 -15.43 17.58
C SER A 52 10.32 -14.71 16.91
N LEU A 53 10.00 -13.47 17.31
CA LEU A 53 8.94 -12.69 16.68
C LEU A 53 9.35 -12.21 15.28
N ALA A 54 10.60 -11.82 15.10
CA ALA A 54 11.13 -11.45 13.79
C ALA A 54 11.04 -12.62 12.80
N GLN A 55 11.44 -13.83 13.22
CA GLN A 55 11.31 -15.04 12.41
C GLN A 55 9.86 -15.34 12.05
N LEU A 56 8.93 -15.19 13.00
CA LEU A 56 7.50 -15.37 12.75
C LEU A 56 6.97 -14.38 11.69
N ILE A 57 7.29 -13.08 11.84
CA ILE A 57 6.86 -12.04 10.89
C ILE A 57 7.47 -12.28 9.51
N ASN A 58 8.76 -12.59 9.46
CA ASN A 58 9.45 -12.86 8.21
C ASN A 58 8.86 -14.09 7.52
N ALA A 59 8.61 -15.18 8.25
CA ALA A 59 7.96 -16.37 7.69
C ALA A 59 6.56 -16.04 7.15
N ALA A 60 5.75 -15.29 7.91
CA ALA A 60 4.39 -14.91 7.52
C ALA A 60 4.34 -14.00 6.28
N THR A 61 5.39 -13.24 6.01
CA THR A 61 5.45 -12.26 4.91
C THR A 61 6.19 -12.76 3.67
N THR A 62 7.05 -13.77 3.82
CA THR A 62 7.89 -14.30 2.72
C THR A 62 7.43 -15.66 2.22
N SER A 63 6.62 -16.39 3.00
CA SER A 63 6.17 -17.74 2.68
C SER A 63 4.65 -17.82 2.61
N GLN A 64 4.14 -18.74 1.80
CA GLN A 64 2.70 -19.01 1.75
C GLN A 64 2.28 -19.77 3.01
N CYS A 65 1.54 -19.11 3.91
CA CYS A 65 0.99 -19.72 5.11
C CYS A 65 -0.41 -20.31 4.88
N ILE A 66 -0.74 -21.39 5.60
CA ILE A 66 -2.08 -21.97 5.60
C ILE A 66 -2.98 -21.11 6.49
N THR A 67 -4.05 -20.55 5.91
CA THR A 67 -4.94 -19.61 6.60
C THR A 67 -6.34 -20.16 6.86
N ASP A 68 -6.71 -21.29 6.25
CA ASP A 68 -8.09 -21.80 6.25
C ASP A 68 -8.66 -21.97 7.66
N GLN A 69 -7.89 -22.61 8.56
CA GLN A 69 -8.29 -22.80 9.95
C GLN A 69 -8.46 -21.49 10.73
N ILE A 70 -7.69 -20.45 10.38
CA ILE A 70 -7.76 -19.14 11.02
C ILE A 70 -9.03 -18.43 10.54
N VAL A 71 -9.29 -18.44 9.23
CA VAL A 71 -10.48 -17.83 8.63
C VAL A 71 -11.75 -18.51 9.15
N ASP A 72 -11.77 -19.83 9.24
CA ASP A 72 -12.92 -20.60 9.76
C ASP A 72 -13.19 -20.31 11.24
N LYS A 73 -12.12 -20.12 12.03
CA LYS A 73 -12.20 -19.77 13.45
C LYS A 73 -12.73 -18.35 13.68
N TYR A 74 -12.31 -17.41 12.84
CA TYR A 74 -12.65 -15.99 12.97
C TYR A 74 -13.67 -15.59 11.91
N LYS A 75 -14.94 -15.93 12.16
CA LYS A 75 -16.06 -15.55 11.30
C LYS A 75 -16.31 -14.04 11.37
N ILE A 76 -16.47 -13.42 10.20
CA ILE A 76 -16.76 -11.99 10.08
C ILE A 76 -18.14 -11.69 10.66
N PRO A 77 -18.26 -10.73 11.59
CA PRO A 77 -19.55 -10.29 12.13
C PRO A 77 -20.49 -9.76 11.04
N GLN A 78 -21.79 -10.00 11.20
CA GLN A 78 -22.80 -9.59 10.22
C GLN A 78 -22.89 -8.07 10.02
N ASN A 79 -22.53 -7.28 11.04
CA ASN A 79 -22.44 -5.82 10.94
C ASN A 79 -21.18 -5.32 10.21
N CYS A 80 -20.28 -6.23 9.81
CA CYS A 80 -19.07 -5.94 9.04
C CYS A 80 -19.19 -6.49 7.60
N ASN A 81 -20.36 -6.30 6.97
CA ASN A 81 -20.61 -6.74 5.60
C ASN A 81 -19.61 -6.14 4.61
N LEU A 82 -18.97 -6.99 3.82
CA LEU A 82 -17.99 -6.60 2.81
C LEU A 82 -18.59 -6.73 1.41
N ASN A 83 -18.71 -5.61 0.70
CA ASN A 83 -18.56 -5.43 -0.75
C ASN A 83 -18.83 -6.69 -1.62
N SER A 84 -20.09 -7.13 -1.70
CA SER A 84 -20.47 -8.41 -2.31
C SER A 84 -20.95 -8.34 -3.76
N GLU A 85 -20.98 -7.18 -4.40
CA GLU A 85 -21.82 -7.01 -5.60
C GLU A 85 -21.02 -6.52 -6.80
N ILE A 86 -20.80 -7.45 -7.74
CA ILE A 86 -20.79 -7.33 -9.23
C ILE A 86 -20.32 -8.65 -9.92
N TRP A 87 -20.30 -9.78 -9.22
CA TRP A 87 -19.66 -11.01 -9.71
C TRP A 87 -20.34 -11.67 -10.92
N GLY A 88 -21.67 -11.69 -10.96
CA GLY A 88 -22.45 -12.45 -11.94
C GLY A 88 -22.28 -11.98 -13.39
N GLU A 89 -21.99 -10.69 -13.58
CA GLU A 89 -21.99 -10.03 -14.89
C GLU A 89 -20.62 -9.93 -15.55
N LEU A 90 -19.56 -10.29 -14.81
CA LEU A 90 -18.20 -10.25 -15.32
C LEU A 90 -17.91 -11.51 -16.13
N ASN A 91 -17.07 -11.41 -17.15
CA ASN A 91 -16.59 -12.62 -17.83
C ASN A 91 -15.70 -13.47 -16.91
N LYS A 92 -15.59 -14.77 -17.19
CA LYS A 92 -14.85 -15.73 -16.34
C LYS A 92 -13.40 -15.34 -16.06
N ARG A 93 -12.72 -14.69 -17.01
CA ARG A 93 -11.33 -14.23 -16.83
C ARG A 93 -11.24 -13.13 -15.78
N VAL A 94 -12.15 -12.16 -15.85
CA VAL A 94 -12.20 -11.03 -14.90
C VAL A 94 -12.66 -11.48 -13.53
N GLN A 95 -13.63 -12.41 -13.48
CA GLN A 95 -14.01 -13.09 -12.23
C GLN A 95 -12.77 -13.74 -11.59
N SER A 96 -12.02 -14.57 -12.32
CA SER A 96 -10.84 -15.24 -11.75
C SER A 96 -9.80 -14.27 -11.19
N ALA A 97 -9.59 -13.11 -11.83
CA ALA A 97 -8.66 -12.09 -11.33
C ALA A 97 -9.21 -11.37 -10.09
N ASP A 98 -10.50 -11.02 -10.09
CA ASP A 98 -11.16 -10.40 -8.94
C ASP A 98 -11.27 -11.33 -7.73
N LYS A 99 -11.32 -12.66 -7.96
CA LYS A 99 -11.30 -13.67 -6.90
C LYS A 99 -10.13 -13.46 -5.95
N ASN A 100 -8.93 -13.30 -6.50
CA ASN A 100 -7.72 -13.15 -5.70
C ASN A 100 -7.78 -11.88 -4.83
N PHE A 101 -8.33 -10.79 -5.36
CA PHE A 101 -8.56 -9.59 -4.57
C PHE A 101 -9.58 -9.83 -3.47
N ARG A 102 -10.72 -10.46 -3.78
CA ARG A 102 -11.76 -10.78 -2.78
C ARG A 102 -11.21 -11.69 -1.67
N ASP A 103 -10.44 -12.71 -2.02
CA ASP A 103 -9.83 -13.62 -1.05
C ASP A 103 -8.82 -12.87 -0.17
N THR A 104 -8.03 -11.96 -0.75
CA THR A 104 -7.13 -11.08 0.00
C THR A 104 -7.88 -10.12 0.92
N GLN A 105 -9.00 -9.56 0.47
CA GLN A 105 -9.88 -8.71 1.29
C GLN A 105 -10.48 -9.47 2.47
N LEU A 106 -10.83 -10.75 2.25
CA LEU A 106 -11.32 -11.63 3.29
C LEU A 106 -10.25 -11.88 4.35
N LEU A 107 -9.01 -12.16 3.95
CA LEU A 107 -7.88 -12.32 4.87
C LEU A 107 -7.61 -11.04 5.68
N ALA A 108 -7.58 -9.88 5.01
CA ALA A 108 -7.39 -8.60 5.68
C ALA A 108 -8.46 -8.33 6.74
N THR A 109 -9.71 -8.67 6.45
CA THR A 109 -10.82 -8.52 7.40
C THR A 109 -10.75 -9.57 8.51
N ALA A 110 -10.42 -10.82 8.18
CA ALA A 110 -10.24 -11.88 9.16
C ALA A 110 -9.13 -11.54 10.17
N ALA A 111 -8.06 -10.87 9.75
CA ALA A 111 -6.97 -10.45 10.63
C ALA A 111 -7.37 -9.38 11.67
N ILE A 112 -8.42 -8.59 11.42
CA ILE A 112 -8.97 -7.63 12.39
C ILE A 112 -9.59 -8.35 13.60
N LEU A 113 -10.17 -9.54 13.39
CA LEU A 113 -10.93 -10.24 14.44
C LEU A 113 -10.07 -10.78 15.59
N PRO A 114 -8.89 -11.39 15.35
CA PRO A 114 -7.92 -11.68 16.40
C PRO A 114 -7.53 -10.44 17.22
N ILE A 115 -7.38 -9.27 16.57
CA ILE A 115 -7.04 -8.01 17.26
C ILE A 115 -8.18 -7.59 18.19
N VAL A 116 -9.43 -7.64 17.72
CA VAL A 116 -10.61 -7.35 18.55
C VAL A 116 -10.75 -8.35 19.69
N LYS A 117 -10.49 -9.65 19.44
CA LYS A 117 -10.50 -10.68 20.49
C LYS A 117 -9.40 -10.44 21.51
N LEU A 118 -8.20 -10.07 21.07
CA LEU A 118 -7.10 -9.69 21.95
C LEU A 118 -7.49 -8.51 22.83
N ALA A 119 -8.12 -7.48 22.26
CA ALA A 119 -8.63 -6.33 23.01
C ALA A 119 -9.60 -6.76 24.13
N ALA A 120 -10.53 -7.66 23.84
CA ALA A 120 -11.49 -8.19 24.82
C ALA A 120 -10.79 -9.01 25.92
N LEU A 121 -9.81 -9.85 25.57
CA LEU A 121 -9.04 -10.64 26.53
C LEU A 121 -8.21 -9.76 27.46
N VAL A 122 -7.55 -8.74 26.91
CA VAL A 122 -6.78 -7.77 27.70
C VAL A 122 -7.72 -7.04 28.65
N ASN A 123 -8.86 -6.55 28.18
CA ASN A 123 -9.85 -5.87 29.04
C ASN A 123 -10.36 -6.74 30.20
N ALA A 124 -10.47 -8.05 29.98
CA ALA A 124 -10.93 -9.00 30.99
C ALA A 124 -9.86 -9.36 32.03
N GLN A 125 -8.58 -9.26 31.67
CA GLN A 125 -7.45 -9.66 32.53
C GLN A 125 -6.76 -8.47 33.20
N MET A 126 -6.79 -7.29 32.56
CA MET A 126 -6.15 -6.07 33.05
C MET A 126 -6.87 -4.82 32.53
N SER A 127 -6.63 -3.68 33.18
CA SER A 127 -7.16 -2.40 32.70
C SER A 127 -6.46 -2.00 31.40
N ILE A 128 -7.25 -1.74 30.35
CA ILE A 128 -6.69 -1.25 29.08
C ILE A 128 -6.14 0.17 29.29
N THR A 129 -4.82 0.32 29.18
CA THR A 129 -4.15 1.61 29.20
C THR A 129 -4.40 2.40 27.90
N PRO A 130 -4.22 3.73 27.90
CA PRO A 130 -4.31 4.53 26.68
C PRO A 130 -3.39 4.04 25.55
N GLU A 131 -2.20 3.57 25.90
CA GLU A 131 -1.23 3.02 24.96
C GLU A 131 -1.72 1.73 24.30
N ILE A 132 -2.29 0.79 25.08
CA ILE A 132 -2.89 -0.43 24.53
C ILE A 132 -4.05 -0.09 23.59
N LYS A 133 -4.89 0.91 23.96
CA LYS A 133 -5.97 1.39 23.08
C LYS A 133 -5.43 1.94 21.77
N ALA A 134 -4.34 2.72 21.83
CA ALA A 134 -3.68 3.26 20.64
C ALA A 134 -3.17 2.12 19.74
N CYS A 135 -2.41 1.16 20.27
CA CYS A 135 -1.91 0.02 19.49
C CYS A 135 -3.03 -0.79 18.82
N ILE A 136 -4.13 -1.06 19.54
CA ILE A 136 -5.30 -1.77 18.97
C ILE A 136 -5.94 -0.93 17.87
N SER A 137 -6.16 0.36 18.12
CA SER A 137 -6.76 1.28 17.15
C SER A 137 -5.91 1.43 15.89
N ASP A 138 -4.59 1.55 16.04
CA ASP A 138 -3.65 1.68 14.94
C ASP A 138 -3.61 0.41 14.08
N ALA A 139 -3.57 -0.77 14.71
CA ALA A 139 -3.62 -2.03 13.99
C ALA A 139 -4.92 -2.21 13.19
N ILE A 140 -6.08 -1.88 13.79
CA ILE A 140 -7.37 -1.91 13.10
C ILE A 140 -7.41 -0.89 11.95
N THR A 141 -6.86 0.31 12.17
CA THR A 141 -6.82 1.39 11.17
C THR A 141 -5.95 1.01 9.97
N LEU A 142 -4.77 0.45 10.21
CA LEU A 142 -3.86 -0.01 9.16
C LEU A 142 -4.49 -1.13 8.33
N MET A 143 -5.10 -2.12 8.97
CA MET A 143 -5.81 -3.20 8.27
C MET A 143 -7.05 -2.68 7.51
N GLY A 144 -7.80 -1.75 8.10
CA GLY A 144 -8.89 -1.06 7.44
C GLY A 144 -8.41 -0.28 6.21
N ARG A 145 -7.24 0.36 6.28
CA ARG A 145 -6.62 1.06 5.16
C ARG A 145 -6.20 0.11 4.04
N VAL A 146 -5.64 -1.06 4.38
CA VAL A 146 -5.36 -2.13 3.42
C VAL A 146 -6.65 -2.54 2.70
N GLN A 147 -7.72 -2.76 3.46
CA GLN A 147 -9.00 -3.18 2.90
C GLN A 147 -9.62 -2.14 1.95
N TYR A 148 -9.54 -0.86 2.33
CA TYR A 148 -9.95 0.25 1.50
C TYR A 148 -9.14 0.32 0.19
N ASN A 149 -7.82 0.20 0.25
CA ASN A 149 -6.96 0.22 -0.93
C ASN A 149 -7.25 -0.94 -1.88
N ILE A 150 -7.49 -2.15 -1.35
CA ILE A 150 -7.88 -3.29 -2.21
C ILE A 150 -9.21 -2.99 -2.91
N SER A 151 -10.17 -2.35 -2.23
CA SER A 151 -11.44 -1.96 -2.86
C SER A 151 -11.23 -0.95 -4.00
N LEU A 152 -10.30 0.00 -3.86
CA LEU A 152 -9.92 0.92 -4.94
C LEU A 152 -9.27 0.17 -6.12
N CYS A 153 -8.35 -0.74 -5.84
CA CYS A 153 -7.72 -1.57 -6.86
C CYS A 153 -8.75 -2.40 -7.63
N ARG A 154 -9.70 -3.04 -6.92
CA ARG A 154 -10.82 -3.78 -7.53
C ARG A 154 -11.66 -2.87 -8.43
N ARG A 155 -12.06 -1.68 -7.96
CA ARG A 155 -12.80 -0.71 -8.79
C ARG A 155 -12.04 -0.35 -10.06
N TYR A 156 -10.76 -0.04 -9.94
CA TYR A 156 -9.91 0.32 -11.06
C TYR A 156 -9.81 -0.83 -12.09
N MET A 157 -9.59 -2.05 -11.61
CA MET A 157 -9.45 -3.25 -12.46
C MET A 157 -10.76 -3.66 -13.14
N LEU A 158 -11.89 -3.48 -12.46
CA LEU A 158 -13.20 -3.87 -12.97
C LEU A 158 -13.79 -2.82 -13.94
N ARG A 159 -13.39 -1.56 -13.80
CA ARG A 159 -13.87 -0.43 -14.63
C ARG A 159 -13.89 -0.70 -16.15
N PRO A 160 -12.84 -1.24 -16.79
CA PRO A 160 -12.84 -1.47 -18.25
C PRO A 160 -13.82 -2.55 -18.69
N HIS A 161 -14.28 -3.39 -17.76
CA HIS A 161 -15.18 -4.50 -18.01
C HIS A 161 -16.64 -4.17 -17.70
N LEU A 162 -16.90 -2.99 -17.13
CA LEU A 162 -18.23 -2.46 -16.91
C LEU A 162 -18.70 -1.62 -18.11
N LYS A 163 -20.02 -1.56 -18.35
CA LYS A 163 -20.58 -0.73 -19.44
C LYS A 163 -20.18 0.74 -19.24
N LYS A 164 -19.93 1.47 -20.34
CA LYS A 164 -19.47 2.88 -20.33
C LYS A 164 -20.28 3.81 -19.41
N LYS A 165 -21.59 3.57 -19.25
CA LYS A 165 -22.46 4.35 -18.36
C LYS A 165 -22.06 4.29 -16.87
N TYR A 166 -21.25 3.30 -16.47
CA TYR A 166 -20.74 3.14 -15.11
C TYR A 166 -19.31 3.65 -14.92
N SER A 167 -18.66 4.17 -15.97
CA SER A 167 -17.28 4.63 -15.92
C SER A 167 -17.07 5.82 -14.98
N SER A 168 -18.07 6.71 -14.86
CA SER A 168 -18.05 7.85 -13.93
C SER A 168 -18.13 7.43 -12.46
N LEU A 169 -18.77 6.29 -12.18
CA LEU A 169 -18.99 5.74 -10.84
C LEU A 169 -17.79 4.92 -10.33
N CYS A 170 -16.90 4.54 -11.25
CA CYS A 170 -15.60 3.94 -10.95
C CYS A 170 -14.51 4.99 -10.72
N ASN A 171 -14.86 6.29 -10.68
CA ASN A 171 -13.89 7.35 -10.41
C ASN A 171 -13.43 7.30 -8.94
N LEU A 172 -12.17 7.68 -8.73
CA LEU A 172 -11.56 7.79 -7.40
C LEU A 172 -12.29 8.77 -6.48
N ASN A 173 -13.03 9.72 -7.06
CA ASN A 173 -13.79 10.74 -6.33
C ASN A 173 -15.12 10.21 -5.77
N THR A 174 -15.59 9.04 -6.21
CA THR A 174 -16.78 8.40 -5.64
C THR A 174 -16.35 7.60 -4.41
N PRO A 175 -16.88 7.87 -3.21
CA PRO A 175 -16.48 7.15 -2.00
C PRO A 175 -16.81 5.65 -2.09
N ILE A 176 -16.05 4.84 -1.36
CA ILE A 176 -16.39 3.42 -1.15
C ILE A 176 -17.40 3.38 -0.01
N SER A 177 -18.62 2.92 -0.30
CA SER A 177 -19.65 2.67 0.70
C SER A 177 -19.51 1.24 1.27
N SER A 178 -20.55 0.73 1.92
CA SER A 178 -20.64 -0.69 2.31
C SER A 178 -20.67 -1.66 1.11
N LEU A 179 -20.85 -1.13 -0.11
CA LEU A 179 -20.76 -1.87 -1.35
C LEU A 179 -19.58 -1.41 -2.21
N LEU A 180 -19.11 -2.34 -3.06
CA LEU A 180 -18.01 -2.05 -3.98
C LEU A 180 -18.41 -0.97 -4.98
N PHE A 181 -19.68 -0.90 -5.35
CA PHE A 181 -20.30 0.17 -6.12
C PHE A 181 -21.56 0.60 -5.38
N ASP A 182 -22.03 1.82 -5.60
CA ASP A 182 -23.26 2.32 -4.96
C ASP A 182 -24.45 1.36 -5.17
N ASP A 183 -25.42 1.34 -4.26
CA ASP A 183 -26.56 0.39 -4.25
C ASP A 183 -27.33 0.42 -5.58
N ASP A 184 -27.57 1.61 -6.12
CA ASP A 184 -28.24 1.82 -7.41
C ASP A 184 -27.46 1.18 -8.57
N VAL A 185 -26.13 1.19 -8.47
CA VAL A 185 -25.24 0.64 -9.50
C VAL A 185 -25.23 -0.88 -9.45
N ALA A 186 -25.17 -1.45 -8.26
CA ALA A 186 -25.23 -2.88 -8.09
C ALA A 186 -26.57 -3.46 -8.58
N GLN A 187 -27.68 -2.77 -8.31
CA GLN A 187 -29.00 -3.16 -8.82
C GLN A 187 -29.09 -3.03 -10.35
N GLU A 188 -28.60 -1.94 -10.92
CA GLU A 188 -28.63 -1.72 -12.37
C GLU A 188 -27.70 -2.67 -13.14
N ILE A 189 -26.61 -3.13 -12.53
CA ILE A 189 -25.72 -4.14 -13.11
C ILE A 189 -26.39 -5.52 -13.06
N LYS A 190 -27.04 -5.92 -11.95
CA LYS A 190 -27.74 -7.20 -11.83
C LYS A 190 -28.93 -7.38 -12.80
N LYS A 191 -29.45 -6.29 -13.38
CA LYS A 191 -30.54 -6.30 -14.37
C LYS A 191 -30.07 -6.45 -15.82
N MET A 192 -28.75 -6.52 -16.05
CA MET A 192 -28.14 -6.59 -17.39
C MET A 192 -28.11 -8.00 -17.95
#